data_AF-A0A164NX23-F1
#
_entry.id   AF-A0A164NX23-F1
#
_cell.length_a   1.000
_cell.length_b   1.000
_cell.length_c   1.000
_cell.angle_alpha   90.00
_cell.angle_beta   90.00
_cell.angle_gamma   90.00
#
_symmetry.space_group_name_H-M   'P 1'
#
loop_
_entity.id
_entity.type
_entity.pdbx_description
1 polymer ?
#
loop_
_entity_poly.entity_id
_entity_poly.type
_entity_poly.pdbx_seq_one_letter_code
_entity_poly.pdbx_strand_id
1 'polypeptide(L)'
;MNEDRLVFDRIEGKLIFGVLMDNHHFQQEVAISCGEDMEEYMQMYFKKDWAGLFSEYFINVRDIYDVSFEGIHMSATETEKNHSTNIQLLNNQRRASVKFDRNTLVDDNAEKIKKIREIINL
;
A
#
# COMPACT_ATOMS: atom_id res chain seq x y z
N MET A 1 2.63 20.69 30.41
CA MET A 1 3.46 20.28 29.27
C MET A 1 2.52 19.63 28.27
N ASN A 2 2.16 20.33 27.20
CA ASN A 2 1.45 19.69 26.09
C ASN A 2 2.51 18.84 25.38
N GLU A 3 2.39 17.52 25.48
CA GLU A 3 3.14 16.63 24.62
C GLU A 3 2.74 16.96 23.18
N ASP A 4 3.72 17.32 22.35
CA ASP A 4 3.55 17.43 20.90
C ASP A 4 3.22 16.04 20.37
N ARG A 5 1.95 15.67 20.48
CA ARG A 5 1.42 14.40 20.01
C ARG A 5 1.29 14.53 18.50
N LEU A 6 2.12 13.79 17.77
CA LEU A 6 1.97 13.64 16.32
C LEU A 6 0.64 12.94 16.05
N VAL A 7 -0.29 13.66 15.40
CA VAL A 7 -1.57 13.11 14.95
C VAL A 7 -1.48 12.95 13.45
N PHE A 8 -1.36 11.71 12.99
CA PHE A 8 -1.48 11.40 11.56
C PHE A 8 -2.97 11.31 11.22
N ASP A 9 -3.45 12.23 10.40
CA ASP A 9 -4.86 12.36 10.02
C ASP A 9 -5.18 11.74 8.65
N ARG A 10 -4.14 11.52 7.82
CA ARG A 10 -4.25 10.86 6.52
C ARG A 10 -3.34 9.64 6.47
N ILE A 11 -3.94 8.47 6.29
CA ILE A 11 -3.24 7.20 6.13
C ILE A 11 -3.59 6.64 4.75
N GLU A 12 -2.60 6.27 3.96
CA GLU A 12 -2.77 5.67 2.64
C GLU A 12 -1.98 4.37 2.54
N GLY A 13 -2.56 3.37 1.88
CA GLY A 13 -1.88 2.15 1.50
C GLY A 13 -1.94 1.98 -0.02
N LYS A 14 -0.88 1.41 -0.60
CA LYS A 14 -0.81 1.09 -2.02
C LYS A 14 -0.07 -0.22 -2.25
N LEU A 15 -0.57 -1.03 -3.17
CA LEU A 15 0.17 -2.14 -3.77
C LEU A 15 0.93 -1.61 -4.98
N ILE A 16 2.17 -2.07 -5.16
CA ILE A 16 3.04 -1.65 -6.26
C ILE A 16 3.24 -2.85 -7.19
N PHE A 17 2.93 -2.65 -8.47
CA PHE A 17 3.13 -3.63 -9.52
C PHE A 17 4.07 -3.07 -10.59
N GLY A 18 5.04 -3.88 -11.03
CA GLY A 18 5.78 -3.64 -12.25
C GLY A 18 4.96 -4.16 -13.43
N VAL A 19 4.69 -3.31 -14.41
CA VAL A 19 3.88 -3.64 -15.59
C VAL A 19 4.76 -3.52 -16.83
N LEU A 20 4.82 -4.59 -17.61
CA LEU A 20 5.54 -4.65 -18.88
C LEU A 20 4.54 -4.63 -20.04
N MET A 21 4.59 -3.57 -20.87
CA MET A 21 3.75 -3.38 -22.06
C MET A 21 4.60 -2.89 -23.24
N ASP A 22 4.51 -3.49 -24.42
CA ASP A 22 5.12 -3.01 -25.67
C ASP A 22 6.53 -2.38 -25.52
N ASN A 23 7.42 -3.07 -24.80
CA ASN A 23 8.80 -2.67 -24.47
C ASN A 23 8.95 -1.50 -23.47
N HIS A 24 7.87 -1.09 -22.81
CA HIS A 24 7.85 -0.15 -21.70
C HIS A 24 7.64 -0.91 -20.40
N HIS A 25 8.51 -0.65 -19.42
CA HIS A 25 8.35 -1.11 -18.06
C HIS A 25 8.05 0.10 -17.18
N PHE A 26 6.94 0.06 -16.45
CA PHE A 26 6.54 1.12 -15.53
C PHE A 26 5.93 0.54 -14.26
N GLN A 27 5.86 1.36 -13.22
CA GLN A 27 5.21 0.99 -11.96
C GLN A 27 3.76 1.48 -11.97
N GLN A 28 2.84 0.59 -11.61
CA GLN A 28 1.46 0.91 -11.35
C GLN A 28 1.18 0.74 -9.86
N GLU A 29 0.61 1.79 -9.25
CA GLU A 29 0.18 1.76 -7.86
C GLU A 29 -1.34 1.54 -7.80
N VAL A 30 -1.77 0.58 -6.99
CA VAL A 30 -3.18 0.30 -6.70
C VAL A 30 -3.48 0.71 -5.26
N ALA A 31 -4.40 1.64 -5.05
CA ALA A 31 -4.74 2.13 -3.72
C ALA A 31 -5.51 1.06 -2.93
N ILE A 32 -5.22 0.95 -1.63
CA ILE A 32 -5.92 0.07 -0.70
C ILE A 32 -6.31 0.84 0.57
N SER A 33 -7.50 0.54 1.10
CA SER A 33 -8.05 1.18 2.29
C SER A 33 -8.08 0.25 3.51
N CYS A 34 -8.08 -1.06 3.27
CA CYS A 34 -8.13 -2.10 4.30
C CYS A 34 -7.45 -3.40 3.86
N GLY A 35 -7.46 -4.41 4.73
CA GLY A 35 -6.89 -5.73 4.42
C GLY A 35 -7.71 -6.50 3.39
N GLU A 36 -9.03 -6.31 3.41
CA GLU A 36 -9.96 -6.93 2.48
C GLU A 36 -9.68 -6.51 1.02
N ASP A 37 -9.42 -5.21 0.78
CA ASP A 37 -9.01 -4.70 -0.55
C ASP A 37 -7.71 -5.35 -1.02
N MET A 38 -6.73 -5.50 -0.12
CA MET A 38 -5.45 -6.12 -0.43
C MET A 38 -5.62 -7.57 -0.86
N GLU A 39 -6.43 -8.35 -0.13
CA GLU A 39 -6.71 -9.74 -0.47
C GLU A 39 -7.39 -9.86 -1.83
N GLU A 40 -8.37 -9.00 -2.12
CA GLU A 40 -9.08 -8.98 -3.40
C GLU A 40 -8.11 -8.72 -4.57
N TYR A 41 -7.31 -7.66 -4.50
CA TYR A 41 -6.35 -7.34 -5.56
C TYR A 41 -5.26 -8.41 -5.71
N MET A 42 -4.78 -8.99 -4.61
CA MET A 42 -3.80 -10.08 -4.68
C MET A 42 -4.41 -11.34 -5.30
N GLN A 43 -5.69 -11.65 -5.05
CA GLN A 43 -6.37 -12.74 -5.74
C GLN A 43 -6.48 -12.49 -7.25
N MET A 44 -6.80 -11.26 -7.68
CA MET A 44 -6.79 -10.88 -9.10
C MET A 44 -5.40 -11.06 -9.70
N TYR A 45 -4.35 -10.62 -8.99
CA TYR A 45 -2.96 -10.80 -9.39
C TYR A 45 -2.60 -12.27 -9.62
N PHE A 46 -2.88 -13.15 -8.64
CA PHE A 46 -2.56 -14.58 -8.77
C PHE A 46 -3.38 -15.27 -9.87
N LYS A 47 -4.60 -14.82 -10.13
CA LYS A 47 -5.44 -15.30 -11.25
C LYS A 47 -5.05 -14.70 -12.60
N LYS A 48 -4.12 -13.75 -12.64
CA LYS A 48 -3.73 -12.98 -13.82
C LYS A 48 -4.90 -12.22 -14.46
N ASP A 49 -5.85 -11.78 -13.63
CA ASP A 49 -6.98 -10.95 -14.05
C ASP A 49 -6.56 -9.47 -14.09
N TRP A 50 -5.84 -9.09 -15.15
CA TRP A 50 -5.34 -7.72 -15.31
C TRP A 50 -6.45 -6.71 -15.57
N ALA A 51 -7.55 -7.15 -16.17
CA ALA A 51 -8.72 -6.31 -16.42
C ALA A 51 -9.39 -5.89 -15.12
N GLY A 52 -9.54 -6.81 -14.16
CA GLY A 52 -9.99 -6.49 -12.82
C GLY A 52 -8.94 -5.68 -12.05
N LEU A 53 -7.69 -6.15 -12.02
CA LEU A 53 -6.63 -5.53 -11.21
C LEU A 53 -6.36 -4.07 -11.58
N PHE A 54 -6.48 -3.72 -12.87
CA PHE A 54 -6.22 -2.38 -13.37
C PHE A 54 -7.45 -1.66 -13.92
N SER A 55 -8.67 -2.06 -13.52
CA SER A 55 -9.92 -1.53 -14.08
C SER A 55 -10.08 -0.02 -13.94
N GLU A 56 -9.52 0.57 -12.88
CA GLU A 56 -9.58 2.00 -12.59
C GLU A 56 -8.50 2.83 -13.32
N TYR A 57 -7.58 2.15 -14.01
CA TYR A 57 -6.47 2.79 -14.71
C TYR A 57 -6.71 2.71 -16.21
N PHE A 58 -6.32 3.76 -16.95
CA PHE A 58 -6.39 3.78 -18.41
C PHE A 58 -5.29 2.92 -19.04
N ILE A 59 -5.23 1.64 -18.65
CA ILE A 59 -4.29 0.65 -19.14
C ILE A 59 -5.03 -0.27 -20.11
N ASN A 60 -4.56 -0.34 -21.35
CA ASN A 60 -5.07 -1.34 -22.28
C ASN A 60 -4.48 -2.70 -21.93
N VAL A 61 -5.25 -3.51 -21.22
CA VAL A 61 -4.83 -4.83 -20.73
C VAL A 61 -4.40 -5.81 -21.82
N ARG A 62 -4.81 -5.59 -23.07
CA ARG A 62 -4.38 -6.41 -24.22
C ARG A 62 -2.89 -6.27 -24.53
N ASP A 63 -2.27 -5.17 -24.08
CA ASP A 63 -0.88 -4.85 -24.37
C ASP A 63 0.04 -5.23 -23.19
N ILE A 64 -0.50 -5.85 -22.13
CA ILE A 64 0.27 -6.32 -20.96
C ILE A 64 0.90 -7.68 -21.26
N TYR A 65 2.22 -7.73 -21.23
CA TYR A 65 2.99 -8.97 -21.37
C TYR A 65 3.28 -9.65 -20.03
N ASP A 66 3.61 -8.86 -19.01
CA ASP A 66 3.93 -9.39 -17.68
C ASP A 66 3.59 -8.37 -16.58
N VAL A 67 3.32 -8.90 -15.39
CA VAL A 67 3.06 -8.12 -14.18
C VAL A 67 3.79 -8.75 -13.01
N SER A 68 4.68 -7.99 -12.37
CA SER A 68 5.38 -8.39 -11.15
C SER A 68 4.83 -7.65 -9.93
N PHE A 69 4.68 -8.35 -8.82
CA PHE A 69 4.41 -7.68 -7.54
C PHE A 69 5.71 -7.16 -6.93
N GLU A 70 5.81 -5.85 -6.77
CA GLU A 70 7.03 -5.16 -6.34
C GLU A 70 6.99 -4.74 -4.86
N GLY A 71 5.81 -4.74 -4.24
CA GLY A 71 5.68 -4.53 -2.80
C GLY A 71 4.50 -3.66 -2.37
N ILE A 72 4.60 -3.12 -1.16
CA ILE A 72 3.56 -2.32 -0.52
C ILE A 72 4.15 -1.00 -0.07
N HIS A 73 3.43 0.10 -0.32
CA HIS A 73 3.74 1.42 0.21
C HIS A 73 2.62 1.86 1.14
N MET A 74 2.98 2.26 2.36
CA MET A 74 2.07 2.91 3.30
C MET A 74 2.61 4.28 3.68
N SER A 75 1.76 5.29 3.70
CA SER A 75 2.11 6.62 4.16
C SER A 75 1.15 7.08 5.24
N ALA A 76 1.67 7.85 6.19
CA ALA A 76 0.90 8.52 7.23
C ALA A 76 1.36 9.99 7.26
N THR A 77 0.43 10.91 7.06
CA THR A 77 0.69 12.35 6.96
C THR A 77 -0.11 13.10 8.02
N GLU A 78 0.52 14.11 8.63
CA GLU A 78 -0.12 15.16 9.43
C GLU A 78 -0.34 16.36 8.52
N THR A 79 -1.58 16.59 8.10
CA THR A 79 -1.89 17.57 7.03
C THR A 79 -1.56 19.01 7.44
N GLU A 80 -1.71 19.36 8.71
CA GLU A 80 -1.49 20.73 9.22
C GLU A 80 0.00 21.12 9.34
N LYS A 81 0.87 20.16 9.69
CA LYS A 81 2.30 20.42 9.91
C LYS A 81 3.20 19.84 8.82
N ASN A 82 2.60 19.19 7.81
CA ASN A 82 3.29 18.56 6.68
C ASN A 82 4.36 17.53 7.13
N HIS A 83 4.19 16.93 8.30
CA HIS A 83 5.00 15.80 8.71
C HIS A 83 4.47 14.55 8.03
N SER A 84 5.35 13.77 7.40
CA SER A 84 4.99 12.49 6.78
C SER A 84 5.93 11.39 7.25
N THR A 85 5.38 10.21 7.49
CA THR A 85 6.13 8.97 7.69
C THR A 85 5.71 7.99 6.60
N ASN A 86 6.70 7.48 5.88
CA ASN A 86 6.48 6.54 4.77
C ASN A 86 7.13 5.19 5.11
N ILE A 87 6.37 4.12 4.91
CA ILE A 87 6.81 2.73 5.03
C ILE A 87 6.77 2.14 3.64
N GLN A 88 7.95 1.82 3.10
CA GLN A 88 8.06 1.09 1.85
C GLN A 88 8.54 -0.32 2.18
N LEU A 89 7.72 -1.31 1.86
CA LEU A 89 8.05 -2.74 1.92
C LEU A 89 8.18 -3.21 0.48
N LEU A 90 9.31 -2.87 -0.14
CA LEU A 90 9.63 -3.28 -1.49
C LEU A 90 10.26 -4.67 -1.48
N ASN A 91 9.96 -5.50 -2.48
CA ASN A 91 10.41 -6.89 -2.59
C ASN A 91 11.94 -7.04 -2.60
N ASN A 92 12.71 -5.94 -2.79
CA ASN A 92 14.17 -5.98 -2.85
C ASN A 92 14.92 -4.95 -1.99
N GLN A 93 14.29 -3.99 -1.29
CA GLN A 93 15.02 -3.05 -0.41
C GLN A 93 14.28 -2.64 0.86
N ARG A 94 14.99 -2.84 1.99
CA ARG A 94 14.75 -2.40 3.37
C ARG A 94 13.40 -2.76 4.00
N ARG A 95 13.47 -3.66 4.98
CA ARG A 95 12.52 -3.70 6.11
C ARG A 95 12.52 -2.34 6.81
N ALA A 96 11.56 -1.48 6.50
CA ALA A 96 11.27 -0.31 7.32
C ALA A 96 10.44 -0.78 8.53
N SER A 97 11.08 -0.90 9.70
CA SER A 97 10.37 -1.14 10.95
C SER A 97 9.88 0.20 11.50
N VAL A 98 8.59 0.50 11.36
CA VAL A 98 7.97 1.62 12.06
C VAL A 98 7.30 1.12 13.32
N LYS A 99 7.68 1.72 14.45
CA LYS A 99 7.12 1.45 15.76
C LYS A 99 6.07 2.51 16.04
N PHE A 100 4.80 2.18 15.81
CA PHE A 100 3.70 3.02 16.26
C PHE A 100 3.44 2.74 17.74
N ASP A 101 3.35 3.80 18.55
CA ASP A 101 2.78 3.67 19.88
C ASP A 101 1.26 3.52 19.72
N ARG A 102 0.72 2.40 20.19
CA ARG A 102 -0.73 2.15 20.14
C ARG A 102 -1.50 3.26 20.85
N ASN A 103 -0.92 3.86 21.89
CA ASN A 103 -1.55 4.93 22.63
C ASN A 103 -1.66 6.22 21.82
N THR A 104 -0.89 6.42 20.74
CA THR A 104 -0.97 7.62 19.90
C THR A 104 -1.93 7.45 18.72
N LEU A 105 -2.43 6.25 18.46
CA LEU A 105 -3.41 5.98 17.42
C LEU A 105 -4.82 6.09 17.99
N VAL A 106 -5.71 6.76 17.27
CA VAL A 106 -7.16 6.70 17.54
C VAL A 106 -7.63 5.26 17.25
N ASP A 107 -8.55 4.73 18.04
CA ASP A 107 -8.88 3.28 18.11
C ASP A 107 -9.04 2.60 16.73
N ASP A 108 -9.72 3.25 15.78
CA ASP A 108 -9.95 2.70 14.43
C ASP A 108 -8.66 2.52 13.60
N ASN A 109 -7.67 3.39 13.80
CA ASN A 109 -6.39 3.30 13.09
C ASN A 109 -5.49 2.22 13.71
N ALA A 110 -5.61 1.98 15.01
CA ALA A 110 -4.89 0.90 15.69
C ALA A 110 -5.33 -0.48 15.19
N GLU A 111 -6.62 -0.68 14.97
CA GLU A 111 -7.12 -1.96 14.44
C GLU A 111 -6.78 -2.17 12.96
N LYS A 112 -6.79 -1.12 12.14
CA LYS A 112 -6.33 -1.20 10.74
C LYS A 112 -4.87 -1.67 10.64
N ILE A 113 -3.98 -1.10 11.47
CA ILE A 113 -2.56 -1.49 11.50
C ILE A 113 -2.38 -2.93 12.01
N LYS A 114 -3.20 -3.38 12.97
CA LYS A 114 -3.16 -4.75 13.47
C LYS A 114 -3.52 -5.77 12.38
N LYS A 115 -4.61 -5.53 11.64
CA LYS A 115 -5.00 -6.39 10.51
C LYS A 115 -3.90 -6.47 9.44
N ILE A 116 -3.30 -5.33 9.09
CA ILE A 116 -2.17 -5.28 8.14
C ILE A 116 -0.98 -6.11 8.65
N ARG A 117 -0.66 -6.04 9.95
CA ARG A 117 0.41 -6.84 10.55
C ARG A 117 0.13 -8.35 10.51
N GLU A 118 -1.12 -8.76 10.67
CA GLU A 118 -1.53 -10.17 10.62
C GLU A 118 -1.38 -10.75 9.20
N ILE A 119 -1.68 -9.96 8.17
CA ILE A 119 -1.53 -10.36 6.75
C ILE A 119 -0.04 -10.49 6.35
N ILE A 120 0.83 -9.58 6.81
CA ILE A 120 2.25 -9.54 6.41
C ILE A 120 3.10 -10.63 7.08
N ASN A 121 2.69 -11.19 8.23
CA ASN A 121 3.47 -12.19 8.97
C ASN A 121 3.02 -13.65 8.73
N LEU A 122 2.19 -13.90 7.71
CA LEU A 122 1.91 -15.25 7.16
C LEU A 122 2.98 -15.63 6.12
#